data_AF-A0A5E4LKB1-F1
#
_entry.id   AF-A0A5E4LKB1-F1
#
_cell.length_a   1.000
_cell.length_b   1.000
_cell.length_c   1.000
_cell.angle_alpha   90.00
_cell.angle_beta   90.00
_cell.angle_gamma   90.00
#
_symmetry.space_group_name_H-M   'P 1'
#
loop_
_entity.id
_entity.type
_entity.pdbx_description
1 polymer ?
#
loop_
_entity_poly.entity_id
_entity_poly.type
_entity_poly.pdbx_seq_one_letter_code
_entity_poly.pdbx_strand_id
1 'polypeptide(L)'
;MFFLKLSENDRKACFALLVVLALGASAYALLISGPSDSPSDGQSFYYLLKGAAQVGILYDVRGAGSSQVTAAYQCGVDMISRGRFAGKALENIACDESGCLSASTGTNGTNRMTYEQAIRKFASEPYILIKTGEAPSYQFFQRHMEITIGKGAGNGTQCDIAATES
;
A
#
# COMPACT_ATOMS: atom_id res chain seq x y z
N MET A 1 32.42 33.07 -25.34
CA MET A 1 31.12 32.97 -24.67
C MET A 1 30.04 33.06 -25.74
N PHE A 2 29.53 31.92 -26.22
CA PHE A 2 28.52 31.89 -27.28
C PHE A 2 27.14 32.18 -26.68
N PHE A 3 26.67 33.42 -26.82
CA PHE A 3 25.26 33.73 -26.62
C PHE A 3 24.49 33.28 -27.86
N LEU A 4 23.87 32.10 -27.79
CA LEU A 4 22.88 31.67 -28.78
C LEU A 4 21.73 32.68 -28.77
N LYS A 5 21.67 33.54 -29.79
CA LYS A 5 20.47 34.33 -30.11
C LYS A 5 19.41 33.36 -30.62
N LEU A 6 18.64 32.79 -29.69
CA LEU A 6 17.44 32.02 -30.02
C LEU A 6 16.46 32.94 -30.76
N SER A 7 15.92 32.46 -31.88
CA SER A 7 14.88 33.20 -32.59
C SER A 7 13.62 33.29 -31.71
N GLU A 8 12.75 34.27 -31.97
CA GLU A 8 11.54 34.46 -31.17
C GLU A 8 10.63 33.22 -31.17
N ASN A 9 10.68 32.43 -32.25
CA ASN A 9 9.95 31.17 -32.38
C ASN A 9 10.55 30.07 -31.51
N ASP A 10 11.87 29.98 -31.38
CA ASP A 10 12.54 28.99 -30.53
C ASP A 10 12.28 29.28 -29.05
N ARG A 11 12.20 30.57 -28.68
CA ARG A 11 11.82 30.99 -27.32
C ARG A 11 10.39 30.55 -26.97
N LYS A 12 9.43 30.75 -27.88
CA LYS A 12 8.05 30.31 -27.70
C LYS A 12 7.95 28.79 -27.60
N ALA A 13 8.72 28.06 -28.41
CA ALA A 13 8.80 26.60 -28.34
C ALA A 13 9.38 26.10 -27.01
N CYS A 14 10.45 26.71 -26.50
CA CYS A 14 11.02 26.36 -25.19
C CYS A 14 10.05 26.66 -24.03
N PHE A 15 9.33 27.77 -24.07
CA PHE A 15 8.31 28.08 -23.06
C PHE A 15 7.13 27.10 -23.12
N ALA A 16 6.65 26.76 -24.33
CA ALA A 16 5.59 25.77 -24.49
C ALA A 16 6.02 24.39 -23.95
N LEU A 17 7.26 23.98 -24.21
CA LEU A 17 7.81 22.73 -23.70
C LEU A 17 7.93 22.72 -22.17
N LEU A 18 8.38 23.84 -21.58
CA LEU A 18 8.43 23.99 -20.12
C LEU A 18 7.05 23.94 -19.47
N VAL A 19 6.04 24.55 -20.09
CA VAL A 19 4.65 24.50 -19.60
C VAL A 19 4.11 23.07 -19.69
N VAL A 20 4.37 22.35 -20.78
CA VAL A 20 3.96 20.94 -20.92
C VAL A 20 4.65 20.07 -19.87
N LEU A 21 5.95 20.27 -19.62
CA LEU A 21 6.68 19.55 -18.58
C LEU A 21 6.16 19.88 -17.17
N ALA A 22 5.86 21.15 -16.88
CA ALA A 22 5.31 21.57 -15.60
C ALA A 22 3.90 21.00 -15.35
N LEU A 23 3.05 20.99 -16.38
CA LEU A 23 1.72 20.38 -16.31
C LEU A 23 1.83 18.85 -16.18
N GLY A 24 2.76 18.22 -16.90
CA GLY A 24 3.05 16.79 -16.78
C GLY A 24 3.53 16.39 -15.39
N ALA A 25 4.45 17.17 -14.79
CA ALA A 25 4.92 16.96 -13.43
C ALA A 25 3.81 17.17 -12.38
N SER A 26 2.96 18.17 -12.58
CA SER A 26 1.82 18.45 -11.69
C SER A 26 0.75 17.34 -11.78
N ALA A 27 0.46 16.86 -12.98
CA ALA A 27 -0.43 15.71 -13.19
C ALA A 27 0.18 14.42 -12.59
N TYR A 28 1.49 14.21 -12.73
CA TYR A 28 2.20 13.09 -12.10
C TYR A 28 2.13 13.18 -10.56
N ALA A 29 2.36 14.36 -9.98
CA ALA A 29 2.22 14.54 -8.54
C ALA A 29 0.79 14.23 -8.07
N LEU A 30 -0.23 14.77 -8.73
CA LEU A 30 -1.63 14.55 -8.33
C LEU A 30 -2.16 13.13 -8.64
N LEU A 31 -1.67 12.49 -9.70
CA LEU A 31 -2.20 11.21 -10.18
C LEU A 31 -1.33 10.00 -9.84
N ILE A 32 -0.08 10.18 -9.41
CA ILE A 32 0.87 9.07 -9.18
C ILE A 32 1.45 9.07 -7.77
N SER A 33 1.64 10.22 -7.12
CA SER A 33 2.01 10.19 -5.69
C SER A 33 0.86 9.56 -4.89
N GLY A 34 1.16 8.44 -4.22
CA GLY A 34 0.27 7.89 -3.21
C GLY A 34 0.12 8.89 -2.06
N PRO A 35 -0.88 8.72 -1.18
CA PRO A 35 -0.96 9.53 0.03
C PRO A 35 0.39 9.46 0.75
N SER A 36 0.97 10.63 1.04
CA SER A 36 2.21 10.77 1.80
C SER A 36 1.93 10.32 3.23
N ASP A 37 1.96 9.02 3.47
CA ASP A 37 1.82 8.47 4.80
C ASP A 37 3.17 8.53 5.52
N SER A 38 3.17 9.09 6.72
CA SER A 38 4.38 9.32 7.51
C SER A 38 4.50 8.25 8.60
N PRO A 39 5.73 7.79 8.92
CA PRO A 39 5.93 6.87 10.04
C PRO A 39 5.33 7.44 11.32
N SER A 40 4.68 6.57 12.09
CA SER A 40 3.90 6.92 13.29
C SER A 40 4.21 5.96 14.44
N ASP A 41 3.84 6.34 15.66
CA ASP A 41 3.94 5.50 16.87
C ASP A 41 2.87 4.40 16.93
N GLY A 42 2.02 4.30 15.90
CA GLY A 42 0.94 3.33 15.80
C GLY A 42 -0.36 3.79 16.46
N GLN A 43 -0.31 4.72 17.42
CA GLN A 43 -1.50 5.16 18.16
C GLN A 43 -2.54 5.78 17.20
N SER A 44 -2.08 6.60 16.25
CA SER A 44 -2.94 7.19 15.22
C SER A 44 -3.61 6.14 14.33
N PHE A 45 -2.86 5.11 13.92
CA PHE A 45 -3.39 3.99 13.13
C PHE A 45 -4.45 3.21 13.93
N TYR A 46 -4.20 2.92 15.20
CA TYR A 46 -5.16 2.22 16.06
C TYR A 46 -6.46 3.00 16.23
N TYR A 47 -6.40 4.32 16.41
CA TYR A 47 -7.60 5.15 16.50
C TYR A 47 -8.41 5.11 15.20
N LEU A 48 -7.74 5.23 14.04
CA LEU A 48 -8.40 5.10 12.74
C LEU A 48 -9.03 3.71 12.56
N LEU A 49 -8.26 2.65 12.87
CA LEU A 49 -8.71 1.27 12.76
C LEU A 49 -9.95 1.01 13.63
N LYS A 50 -9.97 1.52 14.86
CA LYS A 50 -11.10 1.38 15.79
C LYS A 50 -12.36 2.08 15.25
N GLY A 51 -12.21 3.28 14.71
CA GLY A 51 -13.33 4.10 14.19
C GLY A 51 -13.84 3.68 12.81
N ALA A 52 -13.07 2.95 12.02
CA ALA A 52 -13.44 2.63 10.64
C ALA A 52 -14.55 1.57 10.53
N ALA A 53 -15.48 1.76 9.59
CA ALA A 53 -16.49 0.76 9.24
C ALA A 53 -15.93 -0.34 8.32
N GLN A 54 -14.83 -0.04 7.61
CA GLN A 54 -14.16 -0.92 6.68
C GLN A 54 -12.65 -0.95 6.96
N VAL A 55 -12.02 -2.10 6.73
CA VAL A 55 -10.56 -2.28 6.87
C VAL A 55 -10.03 -3.05 5.67
N GLY A 56 -8.89 -2.60 5.16
CA GLY A 56 -8.15 -3.27 4.10
C GLY A 56 -7.09 -4.24 4.62
N ILE A 57 -6.88 -5.34 3.92
CA ILE A 57 -5.68 -6.16 4.05
C ILE A 57 -5.08 -6.35 2.65
N LEU A 58 -3.88 -5.85 2.45
CA LEU A 58 -3.11 -5.95 1.22
C LEU A 58 -1.97 -6.94 1.42
N TYR A 59 -1.95 -8.01 0.64
CA TYR A 59 -0.84 -8.97 0.60
C TYR A 59 0.03 -8.64 -0.61
N ASP A 60 1.30 -8.32 -0.38
CA ASP A 60 2.29 -8.15 -1.43
C ASP A 60 3.34 -9.26 -1.33
N VAL A 61 3.14 -10.30 -2.13
CA VAL A 61 3.99 -11.50 -2.11
C VAL A 61 4.87 -11.61 -3.36
N ARG A 62 5.06 -10.51 -4.08
CA ARG A 62 5.96 -10.44 -5.24
C ARG A 62 7.40 -10.74 -4.82
N GLY A 63 8.11 -11.50 -5.66
CA GLY A 63 9.49 -11.91 -5.43
C GLY A 63 9.69 -12.93 -4.29
N ALA A 64 8.62 -13.47 -3.70
CA ALA A 64 8.70 -14.33 -2.53
C ALA A 64 8.80 -15.82 -2.87
N GLY A 65 9.48 -16.58 -1.98
CA GLY A 65 9.44 -18.05 -2.02
C GLY A 65 8.13 -18.61 -1.46
N SER A 66 7.74 -19.82 -1.87
CA SER A 66 6.46 -20.45 -1.50
C SER A 66 6.18 -20.52 0.02
N SER A 67 7.21 -20.72 0.83
CA SER A 67 7.10 -20.71 2.29
C SER A 67 6.73 -19.32 2.85
N GLN A 68 7.36 -18.26 2.33
CA GLN A 68 7.03 -16.88 2.70
C GLN A 68 5.64 -16.47 2.25
N VAL A 69 5.23 -16.89 1.04
CA VAL A 69 3.88 -16.67 0.53
C VAL A 69 2.85 -17.28 1.49
N THR A 70 3.07 -18.54 1.89
CA THR A 70 2.20 -19.24 2.85
C THR A 70 2.15 -18.51 4.19
N ALA A 71 3.31 -18.10 4.71
CA ALA A 71 3.38 -17.36 5.97
C ALA A 71 2.67 -16.00 5.89
N ALA A 72 2.75 -15.28 4.77
CA ALA A 72 2.05 -14.01 4.55
C ALA A 72 0.52 -14.19 4.53
N TYR A 73 0.02 -15.24 3.89
CA TYR A 73 -1.43 -15.51 3.91
C TYR A 73 -1.89 -15.98 5.29
N GLN A 74 -1.13 -16.85 5.96
CA GLN A 74 -1.45 -17.31 7.31
C GLN A 74 -1.50 -16.13 8.30
N CYS A 75 -0.55 -15.20 8.19
CA CYS A 75 -0.51 -13.95 8.94
C CYS A 75 -1.84 -13.18 8.84
N GLY A 76 -2.38 -13.01 7.63
CA GLY A 76 -3.67 -12.35 7.45
C GLY A 76 -4.86 -13.12 8.00
N VAL A 77 -4.89 -14.45 7.80
CA VAL A 77 -5.93 -15.34 8.37
C VAL A 77 -5.93 -15.28 9.89
N ASP A 78 -4.76 -15.27 10.53
CA ASP A 78 -4.61 -15.19 11.98
C ASP A 78 -5.16 -13.84 12.51
N MET A 79 -4.89 -12.73 11.84
CA MET A 79 -5.44 -11.43 12.24
C MET A 79 -6.97 -11.39 12.14
N ILE A 80 -7.53 -11.94 11.04
CA ILE A 80 -8.97 -11.99 10.83
C ILE A 80 -9.64 -12.89 11.89
N SER A 81 -9.10 -14.09 12.10
CA SER A 81 -9.66 -15.10 13.01
C SER A 81 -9.60 -14.70 14.49
N ARG A 82 -8.61 -13.89 14.88
CA ARG A 82 -8.51 -13.30 16.24
C ARG A 82 -9.56 -12.22 16.52
N GLY A 83 -10.43 -11.89 15.57
CA GLY A 83 -11.56 -11.00 15.77
C GLY A 83 -11.19 -9.51 15.82
N ARG A 84 -9.97 -9.13 15.42
CA ARG A 84 -9.51 -7.73 15.40
C ARG A 84 -10.36 -6.82 14.51
N PHE A 85 -11.08 -7.39 13.55
CA PHE A 85 -11.96 -6.68 12.62
C PHE A 85 -13.44 -7.05 12.79
N ALA A 86 -13.83 -7.61 13.95
CA ALA A 86 -15.21 -7.99 14.20
C ALA A 86 -16.16 -6.80 14.00
N GLY A 87 -17.23 -7.00 13.22
CA GLY A 87 -18.22 -5.97 12.90
C GLY A 87 -17.79 -4.95 11.83
N LYS A 88 -16.64 -5.15 11.18
CA LYS A 88 -16.14 -4.29 10.09
C LYS A 88 -16.21 -5.02 8.75
N ALA A 89 -16.45 -4.28 7.67
CA ALA A 89 -16.29 -4.83 6.33
C ALA A 89 -14.81 -5.05 6.02
N LEU A 90 -14.48 -6.22 5.47
CA LEU A 90 -13.11 -6.58 5.08
C LEU A 90 -12.95 -6.56 3.57
N GLU A 91 -11.91 -5.84 3.13
CA GLU A 91 -11.44 -5.81 1.75
C GLU A 91 -10.04 -6.45 1.71
N ASN A 92 -9.95 -7.65 1.13
CA ASN A 92 -8.69 -8.38 0.98
C ASN A 92 -8.18 -8.24 -0.44
N ILE A 93 -6.93 -7.82 -0.62
CA ILE A 93 -6.30 -7.72 -1.94
C ILE A 93 -4.98 -8.49 -1.89
N ALA A 94 -4.81 -9.48 -2.76
CA ALA A 94 -3.57 -10.23 -2.86
C ALA A 94 -2.86 -9.91 -4.18
N CYS A 95 -1.57 -9.58 -4.11
CA CYS A 95 -0.73 -9.20 -5.24
C CYS A 95 0.43 -10.16 -5.42
N ASP A 96 0.58 -10.67 -6.65
CA ASP A 96 1.72 -11.46 -7.10
C ASP A 96 2.37 -10.81 -8.34
N GLU A 97 3.28 -11.53 -9.01
CA GLU A 97 3.98 -11.04 -10.21
C GLU A 97 3.04 -10.70 -11.38
N SER A 98 1.85 -11.29 -11.40
CA SER A 98 0.86 -11.11 -12.48
C SER A 98 -0.09 -9.93 -12.24
N GLY A 99 -0.16 -9.42 -11.01
CA GLY A 99 -1.04 -8.32 -10.62
C GLY A 99 -1.75 -8.60 -9.29
N CYS A 100 -2.80 -7.83 -9.02
CA CYS A 100 -3.55 -7.91 -7.77
C CYS A 100 -4.97 -8.41 -8.00
N LEU A 101 -5.46 -9.23 -7.07
CA LEU A 101 -6.83 -9.74 -7.02
C LEU A 101 -7.51 -9.28 -5.73
N SER A 102 -8.60 -8.55 -5.88
CA SER A 102 -9.42 -8.02 -4.79
C SER A 102 -10.62 -8.93 -4.52
N ALA A 103 -10.87 -9.21 -3.25
CA ALA A 103 -12.03 -9.92 -2.72
C ALA A 103 -12.60 -9.14 -1.53
N SER A 104 -13.89 -8.81 -1.59
CA SER A 104 -14.57 -8.05 -0.55
C SER A 104 -15.65 -8.90 0.10
N THR A 105 -15.75 -8.83 1.42
CA THR A 105 -16.80 -9.55 2.18
C THR A 105 -18.22 -9.05 1.88
N GLY A 106 -18.37 -7.88 1.25
CA GLY A 106 -19.65 -7.30 0.84
C GLY A 106 -20.09 -7.59 -0.60
N THR A 107 -19.27 -8.23 -1.44
CA THR A 107 -19.56 -8.43 -2.87
C THR A 107 -19.03 -9.77 -3.39
N ASN A 108 -19.81 -10.49 -4.21
CA ASN A 108 -19.43 -11.79 -4.80
C ASN A 108 -18.48 -11.68 -6.01
N GLY A 109 -17.69 -10.61 -6.13
CA GLY A 109 -16.83 -10.35 -7.29
C GLY A 109 -15.35 -10.37 -6.94
N THR A 110 -14.54 -10.95 -7.83
CA THR A 110 -13.08 -10.76 -7.82
C THR A 110 -12.70 -9.76 -8.90
N ASN A 111 -11.95 -8.72 -8.52
CA ASN A 111 -11.49 -7.68 -9.44
C ASN A 111 -9.98 -7.75 -9.59
N ARG A 112 -9.50 -7.80 -10.83
CA ARG A 112 -8.07 -7.68 -11.16
C ARG A 112 -7.66 -6.21 -11.26
N MET A 113 -6.51 -5.85 -10.71
CA MET A 113 -5.97 -4.49 -10.73
C MET A 113 -4.44 -4.49 -10.61
N THR A 114 -3.80 -3.35 -10.89
CA THR A 114 -2.36 -3.17 -10.61
C THR A 114 -2.11 -2.91 -9.12
N TYR A 115 -0.85 -3.00 -8.70
CA TYR A 115 -0.45 -2.70 -7.33
C TYR A 115 -0.75 -1.26 -6.92
N GLU A 116 -0.54 -0.30 -7.83
CA GLU A 116 -0.81 1.12 -7.61
C GLU A 116 -2.31 1.36 -7.44
N GLN A 117 -3.15 0.64 -8.22
CA GLN A 117 -4.60 0.67 -8.08
C GLN A 117 -5.05 0.05 -6.75
N ALA A 118 -4.40 -1.03 -6.30
CA ALA A 118 -4.68 -1.65 -5.01
C ALA A 118 -4.39 -0.69 -3.84
N ILE A 119 -3.23 -0.02 -3.84
CA ILE A 119 -2.91 1.01 -2.83
C ILE A 119 -3.94 2.14 -2.85
N ARG A 120 -4.30 2.63 -4.04
CA ARG A 120 -5.30 3.71 -4.18
C ARG A 120 -6.69 3.32 -3.68
N LYS A 121 -7.05 2.03 -3.76
CA LYS A 121 -8.33 1.54 -3.21
C LYS A 121 -8.40 1.73 -1.69
N PHE A 122 -7.26 1.73 -1.02
CA PHE A 122 -7.14 2.04 0.40
C PHE A 122 -6.77 3.50 0.67
N ALA A 123 -7.03 4.43 -0.26
CA ALA A 123 -6.69 5.84 -0.07
C ALA A 123 -7.54 6.57 0.99
N SER A 124 -8.71 6.03 1.37
CA SER A 124 -9.57 6.59 2.43
C SER A 124 -9.68 5.73 3.69
N GLU A 125 -9.37 4.44 3.60
CA GLU A 125 -9.59 3.48 4.69
C GLU A 125 -8.27 3.08 5.36
N PRO A 126 -8.29 2.69 6.65
CA PRO A 126 -7.13 2.06 7.25
C PRO A 126 -6.90 0.68 6.63
N TYR A 127 -5.65 0.33 6.40
CA TYR A 127 -5.30 -0.97 5.85
C TYR A 127 -4.03 -1.55 6.48
N ILE A 128 -3.85 -2.85 6.31
CA ILE A 128 -2.64 -3.57 6.73
C ILE A 128 -1.96 -4.10 5.48
N LEU A 129 -0.70 -3.74 5.29
CA LEU A 129 0.16 -4.26 4.23
C LEU A 129 1.01 -5.39 4.78
N ILE A 130 0.73 -6.62 4.35
CA ILE A 130 1.57 -7.79 4.63
C ILE A 130 2.46 -8.00 3.42
N LYS A 131 3.74 -7.71 3.55
CA LYS A 131 4.74 -7.83 2.48
C LYS A 131 5.81 -8.85 2.81
N THR A 132 6.54 -9.32 1.82
CA THR A 132 7.69 -10.22 2.02
C THR A 132 9.01 -9.46 1.94
N GLY A 133 10.01 -9.91 2.68
CA GLY A 133 11.34 -9.30 2.67
C GLY A 133 12.42 -10.22 3.23
N GLU A 134 13.63 -9.67 3.40
CA GLU A 134 14.76 -10.41 3.97
C GLU A 134 14.56 -10.69 5.46
N ALA A 135 14.21 -9.65 6.23
CA ALA A 135 14.05 -9.70 7.68
C ALA A 135 12.63 -9.34 8.11
N PRO A 136 12.11 -9.96 9.19
CA PRO A 136 10.81 -9.60 9.72
C PRO A 136 10.81 -8.19 10.30
N SER A 137 9.73 -7.44 10.11
CA SER A 137 9.57 -6.11 10.70
C SER A 137 8.10 -5.72 10.83
N TYR A 138 7.85 -4.78 11.74
CA TYR A 138 6.57 -4.12 11.94
C TYR A 138 6.79 -2.61 11.88
N GLN A 139 6.06 -1.93 11.01
CA GLN A 139 6.13 -0.48 10.87
C GLN A 139 4.72 0.09 10.89
N PHE A 140 4.55 1.18 11.61
CA PHE A 140 3.29 1.89 11.67
C PHE A 140 3.42 3.19 10.91
N PHE A 141 2.36 3.51 10.19
CA PHE A 141 2.15 4.76 9.51
C PHE A 141 0.84 5.36 10.04
N GLN A 142 0.48 6.56 9.59
CA GLN A 142 -0.73 7.21 10.05
C GLN A 142 -1.96 6.40 9.66
N ARG A 143 -2.00 5.83 8.45
CA ARG A 143 -3.18 5.17 7.87
C ARG A 143 -3.00 3.68 7.62
N HIS A 144 -1.78 3.17 7.66
CA HIS A 144 -1.53 1.73 7.54
C HIS A 144 -0.49 1.20 8.50
N MET A 145 -0.51 -0.12 8.64
CA MET A 145 0.55 -0.89 9.28
C MET A 145 1.21 -1.77 8.22
N GLU A 146 2.53 -1.82 8.20
CA GLU A 146 3.30 -2.74 7.38
C GLU A 146 3.86 -3.87 8.24
N ILE A 147 3.60 -5.11 7.80
CA ILE A 147 4.18 -6.32 8.36
C ILE A 147 5.07 -6.92 7.27
N THR A 148 6.36 -7.06 7.56
CA THR A 148 7.29 -7.76 6.66
C THR A 148 7.50 -9.19 7.14
N ILE A 149 7.25 -10.16 6.28
CA ILE A 149 7.54 -11.58 6.49
C ILE A 149 8.95 -11.87 5.99
N GLY A 150 9.86 -12.15 6.92
CA GLY A 150 11.27 -12.44 6.62
C GLY A 150 11.51 -13.78 5.93
N LYS A 151 12.71 -13.99 5.40
CA LYS A 151 13.10 -15.30 4.83
C LYS A 151 13.22 -16.35 5.94
N GLY A 152 12.84 -17.58 5.63
CA GLY A 152 12.83 -18.67 6.61
C GLY A 152 11.67 -18.60 7.60
N ALA A 153 10.74 -17.64 7.46
CA ALA A 153 9.46 -17.65 8.15
C ALA A 153 8.68 -18.93 7.78
N GLY A 154 8.58 -19.86 8.72
CA GLY A 154 7.76 -21.07 8.59
C GLY A 154 6.30 -20.84 8.96
N ASN A 155 5.53 -21.93 9.05
CA ASN A 155 4.17 -21.97 9.61
C ASN A 155 4.21 -21.63 11.11
N GLY A 156 4.33 -20.34 11.44
CA GLY A 156 4.44 -19.88 12.84
C GLY A 156 4.71 -18.38 13.01
N THR A 157 4.66 -17.58 11.95
CA THR A 157 4.80 -16.13 12.08
C THR A 157 3.54 -15.57 12.72
N GLN A 158 3.57 -15.33 14.03
CA GLN A 158 2.48 -14.66 14.73
C GLN A 158 2.43 -13.20 14.29
N CYS A 159 1.46 -12.90 13.43
CA CYS A 159 1.06 -11.54 13.14
C CYS A 159 -0.02 -11.13 14.13
N ASP A 160 0.36 -10.40 15.16
CA ASP A 160 -0.60 -9.75 16.05
C ASP A 160 -0.43 -8.23 15.99
N ILE A 161 -1.56 -7.55 15.97
CA ILE A 161 -1.64 -6.11 16.11
C ILE A 161 -1.67 -5.85 17.62
N ALA A 162 -0.55 -6.12 18.30
CA ALA A 162 -0.44 -5.79 19.72
C ALA A 162 -0.31 -4.26 19.80
N ALA A 163 -1.36 -3.60 20.30
CA ALA A 163 -1.22 -2.26 20.83
C ALA A 163 -0.08 -2.35 21.85
N THR A 164 1.02 -1.65 21.59
CA THR A 164 1.96 -1.31 22.65
C THR A 164 1.18 -0.42 23.61
N GLU A 165 0.49 -1.05 24.56
CA GLU A 165 0.10 -0.40 25.80
C GLU A 165 1.39 -0.12 26.55
N SER A 166 1.99 1.04 26.28
CA SER A 166 3.03 1.67 27.09
C SER A 166 2.42 2.79 27.89
#